data_AF-A0AAW9QQQ5-F1
#
_entry.id   AF-A0AAW9QQQ5-F1
#
_cell.length_a   1.000
_cell.length_b   1.000
_cell.length_c   1.000
_cell.angle_alpha   90.00
_cell.angle_beta   90.00
_cell.angle_gamma   90.00
#
_symmetry.space_group_name_H-M   'P 1'
#
loop_
_entity.id
_entity.type
_entity.pdbx_description
1 polymer ?
#
loop_
_entity_poly.entity_id
_entity_poly.type
_entity_poly.pdbx_seq_one_letter_code
_entity_poly.pdbx_strand_id
1 'polypeptide(L)'
;MSQLTDAEVYARVAEIIEEFEIFECEDCARAMIEWCGSQGIETTLLKLEIDYRGYQKRGDKEEYIVSERRGNEAITRNGKHYGVEVRGLVFDNLDNIGRNREDWIKDFYCQTGGFIISEL
;
A
#
# COMPACT_ATOMS: atom_id res chain seq x y z
N MET A 1 -0.97 24.55 6.50
CA MET A 1 0.27 23.99 5.92
C MET A 1 1.14 23.51 7.08
N SER A 2 1.45 22.21 7.10
CA SER A 2 2.35 21.61 8.10
C SER A 2 3.73 22.30 8.09
N GLN A 3 4.33 22.50 9.26
CA GLN A 3 5.70 23.04 9.40
C GLN A 3 6.79 21.95 9.28
N LEU A 4 6.40 20.67 9.18
CA LEU A 4 7.32 19.55 9.13
C LEU A 4 8.01 19.47 7.76
N THR A 5 9.30 19.16 7.77
CA THR A 5 10.09 18.82 6.57
C THR A 5 9.71 17.43 6.05
N ASP A 6 10.07 17.12 4.80
CA ASP A 6 9.78 15.81 4.20
C ASP A 6 10.42 14.68 5.01
N ALA A 7 11.65 14.88 5.47
CA ALA A 7 12.37 13.89 6.28
C ALA A 7 11.66 13.60 7.62
N GLU A 8 11.14 14.63 8.31
CA GLU A 8 10.38 14.46 9.55
C GLU A 8 9.07 13.72 9.32
N VAL A 9 8.38 14.02 8.21
CA VAL A 9 7.15 13.34 7.82
C VAL A 9 7.42 11.87 7.52
N TYR A 10 8.44 11.57 6.72
CA TYR A 10 8.78 10.20 6.35
C TYR A 10 9.25 9.38 7.55
N ALA A 11 10.04 9.97 8.45
CA ALA A 11 10.44 9.31 9.68
C ALA A 11 9.23 8.96 10.57
N ARG A 12 8.27 9.88 10.71
CA ARG A 12 7.09 9.61 11.53
C ARG A 12 6.12 8.61 10.88
N VAL A 13 5.99 8.64 9.56
CA VAL A 13 5.23 7.63 8.81
C VAL A 13 5.88 6.24 8.95
N ALA A 14 7.21 6.18 8.86
CA ALA A 14 7.97 4.95 9.09
C ALA A 14 7.70 4.35 10.48
N GLU A 15 7.70 5.17 11.53
CA GLU A 15 7.35 4.73 12.90
C GLU A 15 5.92 4.19 13.01
N ILE A 16 4.96 4.76 12.26
CA ILE A 16 3.59 4.24 12.24
C ILE A 16 3.54 2.86 11.59
N ILE A 17 4.25 2.67 10.48
CA ILE A 17 4.27 1.41 9.70
C ILE A 17 4.81 0.25 10.53
N GLU A 18 5.81 0.50 11.38
CA GLU A 18 6.44 -0.53 12.23
C GLU A 18 5.47 -1.18 13.24
N GLU A 19 4.30 -0.59 13.49
CA GLU A 19 3.26 -1.13 14.35
C GLU A 19 2.32 -2.12 13.64
N PHE A 20 2.50 -2.34 12.32
CA PHE A 20 1.61 -3.16 11.50
C PHE A 20 2.35 -4.35 10.87
N GLU A 21 1.68 -5.48 10.84
CA GLU A 21 2.16 -6.73 10.27
C GLU A 21 1.62 -6.98 8.86
N ILE A 22 2.03 -8.10 8.27
CA ILE A 22 1.43 -8.59 7.02
C ILE A 22 -0.11 -8.74 7.21
N PHE A 23 -0.86 -8.44 6.16
CA PHE A 23 -2.34 -8.43 6.11
C PHE A 23 -3.03 -7.21 6.76
N GLU A 24 -2.29 -6.25 7.31
CA GLU A 24 -2.86 -5.08 8.00
C GLU A 24 -2.75 -3.77 7.17
N CYS A 25 -2.62 -3.88 5.85
CA CYS A 25 -2.42 -2.72 4.95
C CYS A 25 -3.51 -1.64 5.08
N GLU A 26 -4.78 -2.02 5.27
CA GLU A 26 -5.90 -1.08 5.41
C GLU A 26 -5.83 -0.29 6.73
N ASP A 27 -5.50 -0.97 7.83
CA ASP A 27 -5.37 -0.35 9.14
C ASP A 27 -4.13 0.56 9.20
N CYS A 28 -3.02 0.12 8.60
CA CYS A 28 -1.83 0.94 8.40
C CYS A 28 -2.12 2.20 7.58
N ALA A 29 -2.84 2.07 6.46
CA ALA A 29 -3.23 3.20 5.62
C ALA A 29 -4.10 4.21 6.39
N ARG A 30 -5.06 3.71 7.19
CA ARG A 30 -5.91 4.55 8.03
C ARG A 30 -5.09 5.32 9.07
N ALA A 31 -4.17 4.65 9.77
CA ALA A 31 -3.32 5.29 10.78
C ALA A 31 -2.41 6.38 10.18
N MET A 32 -1.83 6.14 8.99
CA MET A 32 -1.06 7.15 8.26
C MET A 32 -1.91 8.37 7.90
N ILE A 33 -3.11 8.15 7.34
CA ILE A 33 -4.02 9.23 6.95
C ILE A 33 -4.48 10.04 8.16
N GLU A 34 -4.85 9.38 9.25
CA GLU A 34 -5.26 10.04 10.49
C GLU A 34 -4.15 10.94 11.05
N TRP A 35 -2.92 10.41 11.12
CA TRP A 35 -1.79 11.19 11.60
C TRP A 35 -1.46 12.35 10.65
N CYS A 36 -1.33 12.12 9.34
CA CYS A 36 -1.06 13.17 8.36
C CYS A 36 -2.14 14.27 8.39
N GLY A 37 -3.41 13.88 8.47
CA GLY A 37 -4.55 14.79 8.59
C GLY A 37 -4.46 15.67 9.84
N SER A 38 -4.06 15.10 10.98
CA SER A 38 -3.84 15.86 12.23
C SER A 38 -2.73 16.92 12.11
N GLN A 39 -1.79 16.72 11.20
CA GLN A 39 -0.69 17.64 10.90
C GLN A 39 -1.01 18.61 9.75
N GLY A 40 -2.18 18.49 9.12
CA GLY A 40 -2.54 19.26 7.92
C GLY A 40 -1.66 18.93 6.72
N ILE A 41 -1.27 17.66 6.58
CA ILE A 41 -0.54 17.09 5.44
C ILE A 41 -1.55 16.41 4.52
N GLU A 42 -1.52 16.76 3.25
CA GLU A 42 -2.34 16.11 2.23
C GLU A 42 -1.81 14.72 1.89
N THR A 43 -2.73 13.78 1.68
CA THR A 43 -2.43 12.38 1.37
C THR A 43 -3.38 11.87 0.29
N THR A 44 -2.91 10.94 -0.54
CA THR A 44 -3.77 10.20 -1.47
C THR A 44 -3.81 8.73 -1.07
N LEU A 45 -5.00 8.19 -0.80
CA LEU A 45 -5.16 6.76 -0.56
C LEU A 45 -5.17 6.03 -1.90
N LEU A 46 -4.21 5.11 -2.08
CA LEU A 46 -4.13 4.23 -3.23
C LEU A 46 -4.65 2.86 -2.86
N LYS A 47 -5.56 2.35 -3.69
CA LYS A 47 -6.04 0.98 -3.62
C LYS A 47 -5.58 0.23 -4.86
N LEU A 48 -4.90 -0.88 -4.65
CA LEU A 48 -4.52 -1.86 -5.67
C LEU A 48 -5.38 -3.10 -5.49
N GLU A 49 -6.16 -3.43 -6.52
CA GLU A 49 -7.11 -4.56 -6.50
C GLU A 49 -6.85 -5.46 -7.70
N ILE A 50 -6.90 -6.78 -7.49
CA ILE A 50 -6.73 -7.76 -8.58
C ILE A 50 -7.75 -7.49 -9.69
N ASP A 51 -7.26 -7.39 -10.93
CA ASP A 51 -8.13 -7.31 -12.09
C ASP A 51 -8.58 -8.71 -12.52
N TYR A 52 -9.86 -9.01 -12.32
CA TYR A 52 -10.47 -10.29 -12.72
C TYR A 52 -11.01 -10.27 -14.16
N ARG A 53 -10.95 -9.14 -14.88
CA ARG A 53 -11.50 -9.05 -16.24
C ARG A 53 -10.79 -10.04 -17.16
N GLY A 54 -11.56 -10.94 -17.76
CA GLY A 54 -11.04 -11.99 -18.64
C GLY A 54 -10.35 -13.16 -17.91
N TYR A 55 -10.25 -13.14 -16.59
CA TYR A 55 -9.69 -14.25 -15.82
C TYR A 55 -10.75 -15.33 -15.55
N GLN A 56 -10.54 -16.52 -16.09
CA GLN A 56 -11.36 -17.68 -15.74
C GLN A 56 -10.91 -18.24 -14.39
N LYS A 57 -11.64 -17.90 -13.32
CA LYS A 57 -11.40 -18.46 -11.98
C LYS A 57 -11.59 -19.98 -12.03
N ARG A 58 -10.48 -20.72 -11.99
CA ARG A 58 -10.48 -22.20 -11.91
C ARG A 58 -10.45 -22.62 -10.44
N GLY A 59 -11.61 -22.96 -9.89
CA GLY A 59 -11.76 -23.44 -8.51
C GLY A 59 -11.55 -22.36 -7.43
N ASP A 60 -11.26 -22.79 -6.21
CA ASP A 60 -11.05 -21.94 -5.02
C ASP A 60 -9.65 -21.31 -4.99
N LYS A 61 -9.17 -20.79 -6.13
CA LYS A 61 -7.88 -20.08 -6.14
C LYS A 61 -7.97 -18.86 -5.24
N GLU A 62 -7.08 -18.83 -4.26
CA GLU A 62 -6.92 -17.75 -3.29
C GLU A 62 -6.66 -16.41 -4.00
N GLU A 63 -7.30 -15.37 -3.49
CA GLU A 63 -7.21 -14.00 -4.00
C GLU A 63 -6.07 -13.30 -3.26
N TYR A 64 -4.83 -13.73 -3.50
CA TYR A 64 -3.67 -13.16 -2.84
C TYR A 64 -2.84 -12.32 -3.80
N ILE A 65 -2.28 -11.26 -3.23
CA ILE A 65 -1.23 -10.46 -3.85
C ILE A 65 0.09 -10.90 -3.20
N VAL A 66 1.16 -10.96 -3.97
CA VAL A 66 2.52 -11.12 -3.46
C VAL A 66 3.36 -9.90 -3.77
N SER A 67 4.42 -9.70 -2.99
CA SER A 67 5.34 -8.57 -3.13
C SER A 67 6.77 -9.06 -3.37
N GLU A 68 7.48 -8.44 -4.32
CA GLU A 68 8.87 -8.76 -4.64
C GLU A 68 9.77 -8.56 -3.40
N ARG A 69 9.61 -7.42 -2.71
CA ARG A 69 10.39 -7.10 -1.51
C ARG A 69 10.11 -8.01 -0.31
N ARG A 70 8.99 -8.73 -0.30
CA ARG A 70 8.66 -9.74 0.74
C ARG A 70 8.94 -11.18 0.29
N GLY A 71 9.76 -11.38 -0.74
CA GLY A 71 10.15 -12.71 -1.17
C GLY A 71 9.02 -13.52 -1.81
N ASN A 72 8.05 -12.83 -2.42
CA ASN A 72 6.86 -13.43 -3.06
C ASN A 72 5.92 -14.17 -2.10
N GLU A 73 5.92 -13.83 -0.81
CA GLU A 73 4.89 -14.28 0.13
C GLU A 73 3.56 -13.54 -0.10
N ALA A 74 2.45 -14.21 0.23
CA ALA A 74 1.12 -13.62 0.17
C ALA A 74 0.99 -12.50 1.22
N ILE A 75 0.71 -11.28 0.75
CA ILE A 75 0.53 -10.09 1.59
C ILE A 75 -0.94 -9.73 1.83
N THR A 76 -1.85 -10.36 1.07
CA THR A 76 -3.30 -10.16 1.17
C THR A 76 -4.03 -11.49 1.05
N ARG A 77 -5.29 -11.53 1.51
CA ARG A 77 -6.19 -12.70 1.38
C ARG A 77 -7.48 -12.39 0.61
N ASN A 78 -7.69 -11.12 0.26
CA ASN A 78 -8.92 -10.56 -0.30
C ASN A 78 -8.67 -9.84 -1.64
N GLY A 79 -7.47 -9.99 -2.21
CA GLY A 79 -7.07 -9.41 -3.48
C GLY A 79 -6.91 -7.90 -3.48
N LYS A 80 -6.78 -7.26 -2.30
CA LYS A 80 -6.68 -5.81 -2.15
C LYS A 80 -5.49 -5.42 -1.29
N HIS A 81 -4.70 -4.48 -1.77
CA HIS A 81 -3.59 -3.87 -1.03
C HIS A 81 -3.73 -2.36 -1.05
N TYR A 82 -3.33 -1.71 0.04
CA TYR A 82 -3.46 -0.26 0.21
C TYR A 82 -2.11 0.39 0.43
N GLY A 83 -1.91 1.55 -0.17
CA GLY A 83 -0.77 2.42 0.07
C GLY A 83 -1.23 3.88 0.22
N VAL A 84 -0.45 4.68 0.92
CA VAL A 84 -0.74 6.11 1.12
C VAL A 84 0.37 6.92 0.48
N GLU A 85 0.01 7.77 -0.47
CA GLU A 85 0.95 8.73 -1.05
C GLU A 85 1.04 9.98 -0.17
N VAL A 86 2.25 10.26 0.30
CA VAL A 86 2.59 11.40 1.15
C VAL A 86 3.79 12.08 0.52
N ARG A 87 3.62 13.35 0.11
CA ARG A 87 4.69 14.18 -0.50
C ARG A 87 5.45 13.51 -1.67
N GLY A 88 4.72 12.74 -2.49
CA GLY A 88 5.24 12.11 -3.71
C GLY A 88 5.87 10.72 -3.50
N LEU A 89 5.85 10.19 -2.28
CA LEU A 89 6.21 8.80 -1.98
C LEU A 89 5.00 8.03 -1.48
N VAL A 90 4.85 6.79 -1.92
CA VAL A 90 3.85 5.83 -1.48
C VAL A 90 4.46 4.96 -0.38
N PHE A 91 3.71 4.85 0.71
CA PHE A 91 4.03 4.03 1.88
C PHE A 91 2.95 2.98 2.10
N ASP A 92 3.34 1.79 2.59
CA ASP A 92 2.42 0.74 3.01
C ASP A 92 2.99 -0.06 4.19
N ASN A 93 2.29 -1.11 4.61
CA ASN A 93 2.68 -1.93 5.77
C ASN A 93 3.84 -2.91 5.51
N LEU A 94 4.47 -2.90 4.33
CA LEU A 94 5.48 -3.92 3.99
C LEU A 94 6.92 -3.46 4.25
N ASP A 95 7.18 -2.16 4.09
CA ASP A 95 8.44 -1.52 4.44
C ASP A 95 8.23 -0.09 4.93
N ASN A 96 9.17 0.39 5.73
CA ASN A 96 9.16 1.75 6.28
C ASN A 96 9.88 2.76 5.36
N ILE A 97 10.11 2.39 4.09
CA ILE A 97 10.78 3.21 3.09
C ILE A 97 9.82 3.53 1.96
N GLY A 98 9.44 4.80 1.85
CA GLY A 98 8.56 5.26 0.78
C GLY A 98 9.15 5.04 -0.62
N ARG A 99 8.30 4.68 -1.57
CA ARG A 99 8.68 4.45 -2.98
C ARG A 99 7.92 5.40 -3.88
N ASN A 100 8.46 5.75 -5.04
CA ASN A 100 7.63 6.44 -6.02
C ASN A 100 6.49 5.51 -6.47
N ARG A 101 5.39 6.11 -6.94
CA ARG A 101 4.17 5.37 -7.28
C ARG A 101 4.41 4.27 -8.33
N GLU A 102 5.23 4.52 -9.35
CA GLU A 102 5.49 3.52 -10.39
C GLU A 102 6.22 2.28 -9.83
N ASP A 103 7.21 2.49 -8.97
CA ASP A 103 7.97 1.41 -8.35
C ASP A 103 7.14 0.67 -7.29
N TRP A 104 6.24 1.37 -6.60
CA TRP A 104 5.26 0.74 -5.71
C TRP A 104 4.36 -0.22 -6.51
N ILE A 105 3.83 0.20 -7.67
CA ILE A 105 2.96 -0.64 -8.51
C ILE A 105 3.69 -1.88 -9.03
N LYS A 106 4.96 -1.73 -9.45
CA LYS A 106 5.77 -2.82 -10.02
C LYS A 106 6.15 -3.90 -9.01
N ASP A 107 6.09 -3.61 -7.71
CA ASP A 107 6.47 -4.56 -6.66
C ASP A 107 5.46 -5.72 -6.51
N PHE A 108 4.22 -5.54 -6.97
CA PHE A 108 3.15 -6.49 -6.72
C PHE A 108 2.91 -7.44 -7.89
N TYR A 109 2.58 -8.69 -7.54
CA TYR A 109 2.19 -9.72 -8.51
C TYR A 109 0.95 -10.46 -8.03
N CYS A 110 0.15 -10.93 -8.99
CA CYS A 110 -1.03 -11.75 -8.72
C CYS A 110 -1.25 -12.78 -9.83
N GLN A 111 -2.15 -13.72 -9.57
CA GLN A 111 -2.50 -14.81 -10.47
C GLN A 111 -3.14 -14.39 -11.79
N THR A 112 -3.70 -13.18 -11.88
CA THR A 112 -4.33 -12.67 -13.11
C THR A 112 -3.35 -11.89 -13.98
N GLY A 113 -2.20 -11.48 -13.42
CA GLY A 113 -1.18 -10.70 -14.11
C GLY A 113 -1.50 -9.21 -14.24
N GLY A 114 -2.55 -8.71 -13.58
CA GLY A 114 -2.93 -7.31 -13.67
C GLY A 114 -3.73 -6.80 -12.48
N PHE A 115 -3.68 -5.49 -12.29
CA PHE A 115 -4.37 -4.79 -11.20
C PHE A 115 -5.19 -3.62 -11.75
N ILE A 116 -6.26 -3.30 -11.03
CA ILE A 116 -6.95 -2.01 -11.11
C ILE A 116 -6.41 -1.16 -9.97
N ILE A 117 -6.01 0.07 -10.29
CA ILE A 117 -5.53 1.05 -9.33
C ILE A 117 -6.54 2.18 -9.24
N SER A 118 -6.86 2.62 -8.03
CA SER A 118 -7.79 3.71 -7.78
C SER A 118 -7.28 4.61 -6.66
N GLU A 119 -7.53 5.91 -6.82
CA GLU A 119 -7.39 6.92 -5.76
C GLU A 119 -8.75 7.04 -5.06
N LEU A 120 -8.75 7.01 -3.72
CA LEU A 120 -9.96 7.05 -2.88
C LEU A 120 -10.06 8.34 -2.07
#